data_AF-A0A2N3ARU7-F1
#
_entry.id   AF-A0A2N3ARU7-F1
#
_cell.length_a   1.000
_cell.length_b   1.000
_cell.length_c   1.000
_cell.angle_alpha   90.00
_cell.angle_beta   90.00
_cell.angle_gamma   90.00
#
_symmetry.space_group_name_H-M   'P 1'
#
loop_
_entity.id
_entity.type
_entity.pdbx_description
1 polymer ?
#
loop_
_entity_poly.entity_id
_entity_poly.type
_entity_poly.pdbx_seq_one_letter_code
_entity_poly.pdbx_strand_id
1 'polypeptide(L)'
;MAVKDDCIEVPLSFEHTMSNLFGEKNYHGHVVWVKKTEWKRDLLKIIKYIKKAIEINIESDIYHENKLGNLLDLEKRIKEHKDINELNIEIIEIFTIVIFELIGRLPGHLHCKHPYSDNFWELDEFRKIVYLRSDSQKANLIIHIVDVIKKYKITIPTKYLNLRELYSFKFESNPVMFLDWFKSEYPKFYCEIF
;
A
#
# COMPACT_ATOMS: atom_id res chain seq x y z
N MET A 1 -40.05 8.22 -9.59
CA MET A 1 -38.64 8.13 -10.01
C MET A 1 -38.36 6.66 -10.27
N ALA A 2 -38.12 6.28 -11.52
CA ALA A 2 -37.83 4.89 -11.86
C ALA A 2 -36.50 4.47 -11.21
N VAL A 3 -36.50 3.36 -10.47
CA VAL A 3 -35.28 2.72 -10.01
C VAL A 3 -34.48 2.37 -11.27
N LYS A 4 -33.29 2.94 -11.41
CA LYS A 4 -32.37 2.60 -12.50
C LYS A 4 -31.74 1.24 -12.16
N ASP A 5 -32.44 0.15 -12.46
CA ASP A 5 -32.01 -1.22 -12.14
C ASP A 5 -30.64 -1.61 -12.73
N ASP A 6 -30.10 -0.83 -13.67
CA ASP A 6 -28.80 -1.03 -14.33
C ASP A 6 -27.68 -0.10 -13.83
N CYS A 7 -27.94 0.69 -12.77
CA CYS A 7 -26.94 1.55 -12.17
C CYS A 7 -26.72 1.23 -10.70
N ILE A 8 -25.50 1.45 -10.24
CA ILE A 8 -25.13 1.41 -8.83
C ILE A 8 -24.85 2.82 -8.34
N GLU A 9 -25.24 3.11 -7.10
CA GLU A 9 -24.88 4.36 -6.46
C GLU A 9 -23.47 4.23 -5.88
N VAL A 10 -22.58 5.16 -6.26
CA VAL A 10 -21.20 5.20 -5.80
C VAL A 10 -20.99 6.44 -4.93
N PRO A 11 -20.52 6.28 -3.68
CA PRO A 11 -20.33 7.41 -2.78
C PRO A 11 -19.14 8.26 -3.21
N LEU A 12 -19.18 9.55 -2.86
CA LEU A 12 -18.09 10.49 -3.16
C LEU A 12 -16.73 10.04 -2.58
N SER A 13 -16.72 9.31 -1.46
CA SER A 13 -15.49 8.75 -0.88
C SER A 13 -14.82 7.75 -1.83
N PHE A 14 -15.60 6.93 -2.54
CA PHE A 14 -15.07 5.99 -3.52
C PHE A 14 -14.45 6.73 -4.70
N GLU A 15 -15.07 7.80 -5.20
CA GLU A 15 -14.51 8.66 -6.26
C GLU A 15 -13.13 9.20 -5.86
N HIS A 16 -12.98 9.69 -4.64
CA HIS A 16 -11.69 10.17 -4.13
C HIS A 16 -10.64 9.06 -4.10
N THR A 17 -11.03 7.84 -3.68
CA THR A 17 -10.14 6.68 -3.69
C THR A 17 -9.71 6.32 -5.11
N MET A 18 -10.63 6.30 -6.08
CA MET A 18 -10.32 6.00 -7.48
C MET A 18 -9.45 7.08 -8.13
N SER A 19 -9.74 8.36 -7.85
CA SER A 19 -8.91 9.48 -8.28
C SER A 19 -7.46 9.35 -7.80
N ASN A 20 -7.26 8.96 -6.53
CA ASN A 20 -5.92 8.70 -5.99
C ASN A 20 -5.26 7.47 -6.63
N LEU A 21 -6.01 6.39 -6.80
CA LEU A 21 -5.49 5.13 -7.34
C LEU A 21 -5.10 5.27 -8.82
N PHE A 22 -5.89 5.99 -9.60
CA PHE A 22 -5.73 6.09 -11.06
C PHE A 22 -5.03 7.37 -11.53
N GLY A 23 -4.86 8.37 -10.65
CA GLY A 23 -4.19 9.64 -10.99
C GLY A 23 -5.08 10.63 -11.75
N GLU A 24 -6.40 10.49 -11.66
CA GLU A 24 -7.37 11.29 -12.40
C GLU A 24 -8.09 12.24 -11.43
N LYS A 25 -7.88 13.57 -11.54
CA LYS A 25 -8.42 14.58 -10.58
C LYS A 25 -9.94 14.50 -10.38
N ASN A 26 -10.67 14.03 -11.37
CA ASN A 26 -12.11 13.87 -11.39
C ASN A 26 -12.41 12.56 -12.13
N TYR A 27 -12.41 11.42 -11.42
CA TYR A 27 -12.55 10.11 -12.07
C TYR A 27 -13.88 9.99 -12.84
N HIS A 28 -15.02 10.14 -12.15
CA HIS A 28 -16.34 10.30 -12.81
C HIS A 28 -16.89 11.74 -12.77
N GLY A 29 -16.25 12.63 -12.01
CA GLY A 29 -16.53 14.08 -12.03
C GLY A 29 -17.71 14.58 -11.20
N HIS A 30 -18.60 13.72 -10.68
CA HIS A 30 -19.68 14.07 -9.72
C HIS A 30 -20.11 12.82 -8.90
N VAL A 31 -21.02 12.97 -7.92
CA VAL A 31 -21.73 11.84 -7.29
C VAL A 31 -22.59 11.17 -8.35
N VAL A 32 -22.18 10.00 -8.83
CA VAL A 32 -22.73 9.41 -10.04
C VAL A 32 -23.25 8.00 -9.80
N TRP A 33 -24.47 7.80 -10.27
CA TRP A 33 -24.99 6.49 -10.57
C TRP A 33 -24.18 5.89 -11.73
N VAL A 34 -23.33 4.92 -11.44
CA VAL A 34 -22.44 4.28 -12.42
C VAL A 34 -23.15 3.08 -13.04
N LYS A 35 -23.03 2.87 -14.35
CA LYS A 35 -23.61 1.67 -14.99
C LYS A 35 -22.92 0.41 -14.50
N LYS A 36 -23.64 -0.72 -14.40
CA LYS A 36 -23.02 -2.01 -14.01
C LYS A 36 -21.83 -2.40 -14.90
N THR A 37 -21.86 -2.05 -16.18
CA THR A 37 -20.77 -2.31 -17.13
C THR A 37 -19.54 -1.42 -16.89
N GLU A 38 -19.76 -0.18 -16.46
CA GLU A 38 -18.68 0.73 -16.03
C GLU A 38 -18.09 0.25 -14.71
N TRP A 39 -18.92 -0.15 -13.75
CA TRP A 39 -18.46 -0.73 -12.48
C TRP A 39 -17.54 -1.94 -12.68
N LYS A 40 -17.93 -2.88 -13.54
CA LYS A 40 -17.07 -4.03 -13.87
C LYS A 40 -15.72 -3.62 -14.44
N ARG A 41 -15.68 -2.55 -15.23
CA ARG A 41 -14.44 -2.01 -15.79
C ARG A 41 -13.56 -1.40 -14.69
N ASP A 42 -14.16 -0.70 -13.75
CA ASP A 42 -13.46 -0.15 -12.60
C ASP A 42 -12.88 -1.26 -11.73
N LEU A 43 -13.66 -2.31 -11.44
CA LEU A 43 -13.17 -3.49 -10.70
C LEU A 43 -11.96 -4.14 -11.39
N LEU A 44 -12.01 -4.31 -12.72
CA LEU A 44 -10.86 -4.82 -13.49
C LEU A 44 -9.64 -3.89 -13.38
N LYS A 45 -9.84 -2.57 -13.43
CA LYS A 45 -8.77 -1.58 -13.28
C LYS A 45 -8.16 -1.64 -11.87
N ILE A 46 -8.99 -1.73 -10.82
CA ILE A 46 -8.56 -1.91 -9.43
C ILE A 46 -7.67 -3.15 -9.30
N ILE A 47 -8.15 -4.31 -9.77
CA ILE A 47 -7.40 -5.58 -9.68
C ILE A 47 -6.07 -5.48 -10.42
N LYS A 48 -6.04 -4.87 -11.61
CA LYS A 48 -4.81 -4.65 -12.35
C LYS A 48 -3.80 -3.81 -11.55
N TYR A 49 -4.27 -2.76 -10.88
CA TYR A 49 -3.40 -1.89 -10.07
C TYR A 49 -2.91 -2.61 -8.81
N ILE A 50 -3.76 -3.43 -8.16
CA ILE A 50 -3.36 -4.27 -7.03
C ILE A 50 -2.29 -5.28 -7.46
N LYS A 51 -2.50 -6.01 -8.57
CA LYS A 51 -1.50 -6.95 -9.10
C LYS A 51 -0.15 -6.28 -9.33
N LYS A 52 -0.16 -5.12 -9.98
CA LYS A 52 1.05 -4.33 -10.22
C LYS A 52 1.71 -3.85 -8.93
N ALA A 53 0.93 -3.43 -7.94
CA ALA A 53 1.46 -3.00 -6.64
C ALA A 53 2.12 -4.17 -5.90
N ILE A 54 1.51 -5.35 -5.92
CA ILE A 54 2.07 -6.59 -5.36
C ILE A 54 3.40 -6.92 -6.06
N GLU A 55 3.42 -6.98 -7.39
CA GLU A 55 4.62 -7.30 -8.18
C GLU A 55 5.80 -6.36 -7.90
N ILE A 56 5.55 -5.08 -7.67
CA ILE A 56 6.62 -4.08 -7.46
C ILE A 56 7.12 -4.05 -6.00
N ASN A 57 6.24 -4.29 -5.03
CA ASN A 57 6.53 -3.98 -3.62
C ASN A 57 6.67 -5.22 -2.73
N ILE A 58 6.34 -6.41 -3.22
CA ILE A 58 6.35 -7.62 -2.42
C ILE A 58 7.45 -8.54 -2.91
N GLU A 59 8.36 -8.83 -2.00
CA GLU A 59 9.37 -9.88 -2.16
C GLU A 59 8.96 -11.06 -1.27
N SER A 60 8.72 -12.22 -1.88
CA SER A 60 8.27 -13.42 -1.17
C SER A 60 8.71 -14.69 -1.89
N ASP A 61 8.42 -15.86 -1.32
CA ASP A 61 8.56 -17.13 -2.02
C ASP A 61 7.56 -17.27 -3.20
N ILE A 62 7.95 -18.05 -4.22
CA ILE A 62 7.17 -18.30 -5.45
C ILE A 62 5.77 -18.85 -5.16
N TYR A 63 5.61 -19.65 -4.11
CA TYR A 63 4.30 -20.21 -3.77
C TYR A 63 3.33 -19.11 -3.34
N HIS A 64 3.78 -18.16 -2.54
CA HIS A 64 2.99 -16.99 -2.15
C HIS A 64 2.59 -16.12 -3.34
N GLU A 65 3.56 -15.80 -4.19
CA GLU A 65 3.34 -14.97 -5.37
C GLU A 65 2.30 -15.59 -6.29
N ASN A 66 2.41 -16.91 -6.53
CA ASN A 66 1.41 -17.67 -7.28
C ASN A 66 0.03 -17.67 -6.60
N LYS A 67 -0.02 -17.83 -5.27
CA LYS A 67 -1.28 -17.79 -4.52
C LYS A 67 -1.98 -16.44 -4.68
N LEU A 68 -1.26 -15.33 -4.49
CA LEU A 68 -1.79 -13.98 -4.67
C LEU A 68 -2.21 -13.73 -6.13
N GLY A 69 -1.39 -14.17 -7.10
CA GLY A 69 -1.69 -14.08 -8.52
C GLY A 69 -2.99 -14.80 -8.89
N ASN A 70 -3.16 -16.04 -8.41
CA ASN A 70 -4.35 -16.86 -8.64
C ASN A 70 -5.60 -16.29 -7.96
N LEU A 71 -5.47 -15.77 -6.73
CA LEU A 71 -6.57 -15.08 -6.04
C LEU A 71 -7.06 -13.88 -6.86
N LEU A 72 -6.14 -13.13 -7.45
CA LEU A 72 -6.46 -11.95 -8.26
C LEU A 72 -6.80 -12.28 -9.73
N ASP A 73 -6.80 -13.54 -10.14
CA ASP A 73 -7.20 -13.96 -11.48
C ASP A 73 -8.73 -14.04 -11.63
N LEU A 74 -9.34 -12.87 -11.67
CA LEU A 74 -10.80 -12.67 -11.64
C LEU A 74 -11.36 -12.10 -12.93
N GLU A 75 -10.51 -11.84 -13.93
CA GLU A 75 -10.93 -11.11 -15.13
C GLU A 75 -12.10 -11.79 -15.83
N LYS A 76 -12.04 -13.11 -15.98
CA LYS A 76 -13.11 -13.91 -16.58
C LYS A 76 -14.39 -13.86 -15.72
N ARG A 77 -14.26 -14.04 -14.41
CA ARG A 77 -15.39 -14.07 -13.45
C ARG A 77 -16.16 -12.76 -13.44
N ILE A 78 -15.44 -11.63 -13.40
CA ILE A 78 -16.03 -10.28 -13.44
C ILE A 78 -16.82 -10.05 -14.74
N LYS A 79 -16.26 -10.48 -15.88
CA LYS A 79 -16.93 -10.33 -17.18
C LYS A 79 -18.21 -11.17 -17.25
N GLU A 80 -18.17 -12.41 -16.76
CA GLU A 80 -19.25 -13.39 -16.89
C GLU A 80 -20.39 -13.21 -15.87
N HIS A 81 -20.13 -12.59 -14.71
CA HIS A 81 -21.15 -12.41 -13.66
C HIS A 81 -22.37 -11.60 -14.11
N LYS A 82 -23.58 -12.12 -13.92
CA LYS A 82 -24.81 -11.40 -14.32
C LYS A 82 -25.36 -10.53 -13.21
N ASP A 83 -25.25 -10.99 -11.97
CA ASP A 83 -25.64 -10.22 -10.80
C ASP A 83 -24.46 -9.40 -10.26
N ILE A 84 -24.73 -8.13 -9.98
CA ILE A 84 -23.75 -7.20 -9.45
C ILE A 84 -23.50 -7.45 -7.96
N ASN A 85 -24.50 -7.92 -7.22
CA ASN A 85 -24.38 -8.15 -5.79
C ASN A 85 -23.52 -9.39 -5.52
N GLU A 86 -23.78 -10.50 -6.22
CA GLU A 86 -22.91 -11.68 -6.19
C GLU A 86 -21.45 -11.32 -6.54
N LEU A 87 -21.25 -10.52 -7.60
CA LEU A 87 -19.92 -10.04 -7.95
C LEU A 87 -19.27 -9.23 -6.81
N ASN A 88 -20.00 -8.29 -6.22
CA ASN A 88 -19.46 -7.47 -5.13
C ASN A 88 -19.07 -8.32 -3.91
N ILE A 89 -19.88 -9.33 -3.57
CA ILE A 89 -19.58 -10.27 -2.47
C ILE A 89 -18.27 -11.02 -2.78
N GLU A 90 -18.12 -11.57 -3.99
CA GLU A 90 -16.91 -12.30 -4.40
C GLU A 90 -15.67 -11.39 -4.34
N ILE A 91 -15.77 -10.14 -4.81
CA ILE A 91 -14.66 -9.19 -4.74
C ILE A 91 -14.28 -8.86 -3.29
N ILE A 92 -15.26 -8.62 -2.42
CA ILE A 92 -15.01 -8.33 -1.01
C ILE A 92 -14.33 -9.52 -0.33
N GLU A 93 -14.81 -10.74 -0.58
CA GLU A 93 -14.22 -11.97 -0.06
C GLU A 93 -12.75 -12.09 -0.48
N ILE A 94 -12.47 -11.94 -1.76
CA ILE A 94 -11.11 -12.11 -2.28
C ILE A 94 -10.17 -11.02 -1.79
N PHE A 95 -10.61 -9.76 -1.75
CA PHE A 95 -9.80 -8.68 -1.20
C PHE A 95 -9.52 -8.88 0.29
N THR A 96 -10.49 -9.40 1.04
CA THR A 96 -10.28 -9.75 2.45
C THR A 96 -9.20 -10.82 2.59
N ILE A 97 -9.25 -11.88 1.77
CA ILE A 97 -8.23 -12.94 1.77
C ILE A 97 -6.86 -12.37 1.41
N VAL A 98 -6.78 -11.57 0.34
CA VAL A 98 -5.52 -10.94 -0.10
C VAL A 98 -4.93 -10.09 1.02
N ILE A 99 -5.73 -9.25 1.71
CA ILE A 99 -5.24 -8.42 2.83
C ILE A 99 -4.58 -9.29 3.91
N PHE A 100 -5.19 -10.41 4.29
CA PHE A 100 -4.61 -11.28 5.31
C PHE A 100 -3.39 -12.07 4.84
N GLU A 101 -3.37 -12.54 3.60
CA GLU A 101 -2.19 -13.20 3.01
C GLU A 101 -1.01 -12.22 2.89
N LEU A 102 -1.28 -10.94 2.63
CA LEU A 102 -0.26 -9.90 2.68
C LEU A 102 0.33 -9.71 4.07
N ILE A 103 -0.47 -9.89 5.14
CA ILE A 103 -0.03 -9.81 6.54
C ILE A 103 0.77 -11.04 6.96
N GLY A 104 0.28 -12.22 6.59
CA GLY A 104 0.86 -13.50 6.96
C GLY A 104 0.05 -14.68 6.42
N ARG A 105 -1.16 -14.86 6.97
CA ARG A 105 -2.13 -15.88 6.54
C ARG A 105 -3.55 -15.47 6.92
N LEU A 106 -4.54 -16.05 6.25
CA LEU A 106 -5.95 -15.95 6.66
C LEU A 106 -6.18 -16.62 8.04
N PRO A 107 -6.93 -16.02 8.97
CA PRO A 107 -7.24 -16.63 10.25
C PRO A 107 -8.12 -17.89 10.10
N GLY A 108 -7.71 -19.01 10.70
CA GLY A 108 -8.39 -20.30 10.61
C GLY A 108 -9.52 -20.51 11.64
N HIS A 109 -10.45 -19.57 11.78
CA HIS A 109 -11.42 -19.58 12.90
C HIS A 109 -12.71 -20.37 12.63
N LEU A 110 -12.82 -21.06 11.48
CA LEU A 110 -14.06 -21.70 11.02
C LEU A 110 -14.70 -22.64 12.06
N HIS A 111 -13.88 -23.23 12.94
CA HIS A 111 -14.31 -24.17 13.96
C HIS A 111 -14.10 -23.65 15.40
N CYS A 112 -13.74 -22.38 15.57
CA CYS A 112 -13.46 -21.77 16.86
C CYS A 112 -14.74 -21.16 17.46
N LYS A 113 -15.15 -21.64 18.63
CA LYS A 113 -16.29 -21.08 19.38
C LYS A 113 -16.03 -19.65 19.88
N HIS A 114 -14.76 -19.28 20.09
CA HIS A 114 -14.33 -17.97 20.58
C HIS A 114 -13.11 -17.46 19.77
N PRO A 115 -13.34 -16.75 18.65
CA PRO A 115 -12.27 -16.28 17.75
C PRO A 115 -11.43 -15.11 18.30
N TYR A 116 -11.65 -14.71 19.56
CA TYR A 116 -11.06 -13.50 20.16
C TYR A 116 -9.78 -13.75 20.94
N SER A 117 -9.27 -14.98 21.02
CA SER A 117 -7.99 -15.25 21.68
C SER A 117 -6.83 -14.73 20.82
N ASP A 118 -5.87 -14.05 21.43
CA ASP A 118 -4.71 -13.44 20.74
C ASP A 118 -3.94 -14.46 19.88
N ASN A 119 -3.77 -15.69 20.35
CA ASN A 119 -3.11 -16.77 19.61
C ASN A 119 -3.76 -17.08 18.25
N PHE A 120 -5.05 -16.79 18.06
CA PHE A 120 -5.72 -17.00 16.78
C PHE A 120 -5.45 -15.87 15.77
N TRP A 121 -4.82 -14.79 16.22
CA TRP A 121 -4.37 -13.64 15.42
C TRP A 121 -2.85 -13.62 15.25
N GLU A 122 -2.16 -14.67 15.69
CA GLU A 122 -0.78 -14.97 15.28
C GLU A 122 -0.82 -15.53 13.84
N LEU A 123 -0.65 -14.60 12.89
CA LEU A 123 -0.73 -14.87 11.46
C LEU A 123 0.63 -15.20 10.84
N ASP A 124 1.70 -15.23 11.62
CA ASP A 124 3.09 -15.30 11.13
C ASP A 124 3.67 -16.72 10.99
N GLU A 125 2.81 -17.75 11.00
CA GLU A 125 3.22 -19.16 10.92
C GLU A 125 4.15 -19.46 9.73
N PHE A 126 3.84 -18.89 8.56
CA PHE A 126 4.61 -19.13 7.32
C PHE A 126 5.41 -17.91 6.86
N ARG A 127 4.88 -16.70 7.11
CA ARG A 127 5.43 -15.44 6.61
C ARG A 127 4.97 -14.29 7.51
N LYS A 128 5.71 -13.19 7.53
CA LYS A 128 5.32 -11.96 8.24
C LYS A 128 5.68 -10.73 7.42
N ILE A 129 4.88 -9.68 7.53
CA ILE A 129 5.25 -8.37 6.99
C ILE A 129 6.49 -7.85 7.73
N VAL A 130 7.47 -7.41 6.95
CA VAL A 130 8.59 -6.61 7.43
C VAL A 130 8.64 -5.32 6.64
N TYR A 131 8.61 -4.18 7.33
CA TYR A 131 8.79 -2.87 6.71
C TYR A 131 10.28 -2.56 6.60
N LEU A 132 10.80 -2.59 5.37
CA LEU A 132 12.17 -2.21 5.07
C LEU A 132 12.24 -0.79 4.52
N ARG A 133 13.31 -0.07 4.87
CA ARG A 133 13.59 1.25 4.31
C ARG A 133 14.65 1.12 3.22
N SER A 134 14.35 1.61 2.02
CA SER A 134 15.35 1.80 0.97
C SER A 134 16.38 2.86 1.36
N ASP A 135 17.53 2.89 0.70
CA ASP A 135 18.56 3.87 0.97
C ASP A 135 18.06 5.31 0.75
N SER A 136 17.24 5.54 -0.28
CA SER A 136 16.57 6.83 -0.49
C SER A 136 15.66 7.21 0.69
N GLN A 137 14.91 6.26 1.24
CA GLN A 137 14.05 6.51 2.40
C GLN A 137 14.87 6.80 3.66
N LYS A 138 15.99 6.09 3.87
CA LYS A 138 16.91 6.34 4.99
C LYS A 138 17.54 7.73 4.88
N ALA A 139 18.04 8.11 3.69
CA ALA A 139 18.62 9.42 3.44
C ALA A 139 17.60 10.55 3.70
N ASN A 140 16.39 10.40 3.15
CA ASN A 140 15.30 11.37 3.36
C ASN A 140 14.88 11.47 4.84
N LEU A 141 14.87 10.36 5.58
CA LEU A 141 14.57 10.36 7.01
C LEU A 141 15.62 11.15 7.80
N ILE A 142 16.90 10.92 7.54
CA ILE A 142 18.00 11.68 8.17
C ILE A 142 17.82 13.19 7.93
N ILE A 143 17.60 13.58 6.68
CA ILE A 143 17.40 14.99 6.30
C ILE A 143 16.17 15.57 7.01
N HIS A 144 15.07 14.82 7.04
CA HIS A 144 13.84 15.23 7.70
C HIS A 144 14.02 15.43 9.20
N ILE A 145 14.65 14.50 9.90
CA ILE A 145 14.92 14.59 11.35
C ILE A 145 15.72 15.86 11.63
N VAL A 146 16.79 16.12 10.88
CA VAL A 146 17.61 17.32 11.09
C VAL A 146 16.83 18.60 10.78
N ASP A 147 16.01 18.64 9.74
CA ASP A 147 15.17 19.79 9.42
C ASP A 147 14.11 20.05 10.52
N VAL A 148 13.56 19.00 11.14
CA VAL A 148 12.64 19.09 12.28
C VAL A 148 13.35 19.65 13.51
N ILE A 149 14.53 19.13 13.86
CA ILE A 149 15.32 19.62 15.01
C ILE A 149 15.65 21.12 14.82
N LYS A 150 16.00 21.55 13.59
CA LYS A 150 16.21 22.98 13.26
C LYS A 150 14.96 23.81 13.51
N LYS A 151 13.83 23.33 13.00
CA LYS A 151 12.54 24.02 13.13
C LYS A 151 12.17 24.26 14.59
N TYR A 152 12.43 23.29 15.47
CA TYR A 152 12.15 23.38 16.90
C TYR A 152 13.29 24.00 17.74
N LYS A 153 14.34 24.55 17.11
CA LYS A 153 15.49 25.19 17.76
C LYS A 153 16.16 24.33 18.84
N ILE A 154 16.03 23.02 18.75
CA ILE A 154 16.80 22.10 19.59
C ILE A 154 18.26 22.27 19.17
N THR A 155 19.18 22.36 20.13
CA THR A 155 20.59 22.61 19.84
C THR A 155 21.15 21.48 18.98
N ILE A 156 21.38 21.77 17.70
CA ILE A 156 22.05 20.84 16.77
C ILE A 156 23.49 21.30 16.66
N PRO A 157 24.45 20.38 16.73
CA PRO A 157 25.81 20.70 16.34
C PRO A 157 25.82 21.33 14.94
N THR A 158 26.53 22.45 14.78
CA THR A 158 26.60 23.24 13.53
C THR A 158 27.01 22.40 12.31
N LYS A 159 27.70 21.29 12.53
CA LYS A 159 28.08 20.28 11.53
C LYS A 159 26.88 19.61 10.80
N TYR A 160 25.67 19.71 11.34
CA TYR A 160 24.43 19.20 10.71
C TYR A 160 23.64 20.27 9.95
N LEU A 161 24.11 21.52 9.94
CA LEU A 161 23.50 22.56 9.13
C LEU A 161 23.73 22.20 7.66
N ASN A 162 22.66 22.28 6.86
CA ASN A 162 22.69 22.08 5.40
C ASN A 162 22.79 20.62 4.87
N LEU A 163 22.41 19.59 5.63
CA LEU A 163 22.36 18.21 5.09
C LEU A 163 21.55 18.07 3.79
N ARG A 164 20.47 18.83 3.63
CA ARG A 164 19.67 18.84 2.41
C ARG A 164 20.46 19.35 1.21
N GLU A 165 21.16 20.49 1.36
CA GLU A 165 22.00 21.05 0.31
C GLU A 165 23.19 20.14 0.01
N LEU A 166 23.80 19.57 1.06
CA LEU A 166 24.88 18.61 0.92
C LEU A 166 24.42 17.38 0.12
N TYR A 167 23.25 16.82 0.45
CA TYR A 167 22.66 15.71 -0.28
C TYR A 167 22.43 16.04 -1.75
N SER A 168 21.83 17.19 -2.03
CA SER A 168 21.50 17.60 -3.40
C SER A 168 22.72 17.98 -4.24
N PHE A 169 23.67 18.74 -3.70
CA PHE A 169 24.79 19.31 -4.46
C PHE A 169 26.07 18.49 -4.38
N LYS A 170 26.48 18.03 -3.19
CA LYS A 170 27.74 17.29 -3.03
C LYS A 170 27.59 15.83 -3.45
N PHE A 171 26.44 15.24 -3.17
CA PHE A 171 26.17 13.83 -3.48
C PHE A 171 25.26 13.66 -4.69
N GLU A 172 24.87 14.74 -5.38
CA GLU A 172 24.01 14.69 -6.58
C GLU A 172 22.72 13.89 -6.35
N SER A 173 22.15 13.95 -5.14
CA SER A 173 20.99 13.15 -4.71
C SER A 173 21.21 11.62 -4.79
N ASN A 174 22.45 11.16 -4.68
CA ASN A 174 22.81 9.74 -4.56
C ASN A 174 22.68 9.28 -3.08
N PRO A 175 21.70 8.43 -2.75
CA PRO A 175 21.44 8.02 -1.36
C PRO A 175 22.54 7.14 -0.79
N VAL A 176 23.17 6.28 -1.59
CA VAL A 176 24.22 5.37 -1.13
C VAL A 176 25.45 6.15 -0.68
N MET A 177 25.95 7.05 -1.56
CA MET A 177 27.11 7.88 -1.24
C MET A 177 26.88 8.79 -0.03
N PHE A 178 25.68 9.37 0.06
CA PHE A 178 25.31 10.19 1.22
C PHE A 178 25.28 9.38 2.51
N LEU A 179 24.67 8.18 2.50
CA LEU A 179 24.58 7.33 3.68
C LEU A 179 25.97 6.84 4.13
N ASP A 180 26.84 6.46 3.21
CA ASP A 180 28.18 6.00 3.56
C ASP A 180 29.03 7.12 4.16
N TRP A 181 28.95 8.32 3.58
CA TRP A 181 29.54 9.52 4.19
C TRP A 181 28.95 9.80 5.57
N PHE A 182 27.62 9.77 5.71
CA PHE A 182 26.95 10.10 6.97
C PHE A 182 27.29 9.10 8.08
N LYS A 183 27.38 7.81 7.77
CA LYS A 183 27.84 6.76 8.71
C LYS A 183 29.27 7.03 9.16
N SER A 184 30.15 7.43 8.24
CA SER A 184 31.56 7.72 8.54
C SER A 184 31.72 8.96 9.42
N GLU A 185 31.02 10.05 9.08
CA GLU A 185 31.14 11.32 9.81
C GLU A 185 30.36 11.33 11.14
N TYR A 186 29.21 10.67 11.18
CA TYR A 186 28.26 10.71 12.30
C TYR A 186 27.79 9.32 12.75
N PRO A 187 28.71 8.39 13.06
CA PRO A 187 28.35 7.00 13.34
C PRO A 187 27.37 6.87 14.52
N LYS A 188 27.58 7.64 15.60
CA LYS A 188 26.68 7.62 16.78
C LYS A 188 25.26 8.04 16.44
N PHE A 189 25.11 9.14 15.69
CA PHE A 189 23.80 9.66 15.32
C PHE A 189 23.10 8.75 14.29
N TYR A 190 23.87 8.09 13.42
CA TYR A 190 23.33 7.05 12.54
C TYR A 190 22.73 5.88 13.34
N CYS A 191 23.45 5.36 14.33
CA CYS A 191 22.96 4.27 15.21
C CYS A 191 21.79 4.68 16.11
N GLU A 192 21.60 5.97 16.39
CA GLU A 192 20.42 6.45 17.12
C GLU A 192 19.16 6.46 16.25
N ILE A 193 19.31 6.56 14.92
CA ILE A 193 18.20 6.58 13.96
C ILE A 193 17.83 5.16 13.48
N PHE A 194 18.82 4.27 13.34
CA PHE A 194 18.69 2.91 12.78
C PHE A 194 19.40 1.88 13.64
#